data_AF-A0A3L7PUS9-F1
#
_entry.id   AF-A0A3L7PUS9-F1
#
_cell.length_a   1.000
_cell.length_b   1.000
_cell.length_c   1.000
_cell.angle_alpha   90.00
_cell.angle_beta   90.00
_cell.angle_gamma   90.00
#
_symmetry.space_group_name_H-M   'P 1'
#
loop_
_entity.id
_entity.type
_entity.pdbx_description
1 polymer ?
#
loop_
_entity_poly.entity_id
_entity_poly.type
_entity_poly.pdbx_seq_one_letter_code
_entity_poly.pdbx_strand_id
1 'polypeptide(L)' 'MGARRDRFDMRMADQALSRKVNGKMKIAERDRRSARLADLLHKGKFPYTPTLRSWISQVAGKPFAQLDEQAVKALFAKKA' A
#
# COMPACT_ATOMS: atom_id res chain seq x y z
N MET A 1 -9.84 -23.90 33.36
CA MET A 1 -9.72 -22.54 32.79
C MET A 1 -11.13 -21.98 32.69
N GLY A 2 -11.36 -20.72 33.09
CA GLY A 2 -12.72 -20.16 33.12
C GLY A 2 -13.14 -19.58 31.76
N ALA A 3 -14.44 -19.51 31.49
CA ALA A 3 -15.01 -19.10 30.20
C ALA A 3 -14.52 -17.75 29.63
N ARG A 4 -13.94 -16.86 30.44
CA ARG A 4 -13.28 -15.64 29.96
C ARG A 4 -11.95 -15.95 29.25
N ARG A 5 -11.15 -16.84 29.83
CA ARG A 5 -9.82 -17.18 29.31
C ARG A 5 -9.93 -17.95 28.00
N ASP A 6 -10.85 -18.92 27.94
CA ASP A 6 -11.09 -19.70 26.71
C ASP A 6 -11.51 -18.80 25.53
N ARG A 7 -12.35 -17.79 25.79
CA ARG A 7 -12.72 -16.79 24.77
C ARG A 7 -11.53 -15.96 24.27
N PHE A 8 -10.62 -15.59 25.18
CA PHE A 8 -9.42 -14.85 24.80
C PHE A 8 -8.50 -15.71 23.94
N ASP A 9 -8.31 -16.98 24.33
CA ASP A 9 -7.45 -17.92 23.62
C ASP A 9 -8.00 -18.22 22.21
N MET A 10 -9.32 -18.46 22.09
CA MET A 10 -9.99 -18.60 20.77
C MET A 10 -9.79 -17.37 19.89
N ARG A 11 -9.98 -16.16 20.44
CA ARG A 11 -9.77 -14.91 19.69
C ARG A 11 -8.33 -14.79 19.19
N MET A 12 -7.35 -15.19 19.98
CA MET A 12 -5.94 -15.15 19.56
C MET A 12 -5.66 -16.15 18.43
N ALA A 13 -6.22 -17.35 18.51
CA ALA A 13 -6.13 -18.36 17.45
C ALA A 13 -6.78 -17.86 16.14
N ASP A 14 -7.98 -17.29 16.21
CA ASP A 14 -8.69 -16.75 15.05
C ASP A 14 -7.94 -15.59 14.40
N GLN A 15 -7.37 -14.69 15.20
CA GLN A 15 -6.55 -13.60 14.68
C GLN A 15 -5.28 -14.12 14.00
N ALA A 16 -4.63 -15.14 14.55
CA ALA A 16 -3.45 -15.76 13.94
C ALA A 16 -3.80 -16.41 12.59
N LEU A 17 -4.91 -17.16 12.53
CA LEU A 17 -5.42 -17.75 11.31
C LEU A 17 -5.76 -16.68 10.26
N SER A 18 -6.47 -15.63 10.66
CA SER A 18 -6.82 -14.50 9.79
C SER A 18 -5.59 -13.81 9.22
N ARG A 19 -4.55 -13.55 10.03
CA ARG A 19 -3.30 -12.95 9.54
C ARG A 19 -2.60 -13.86 8.51
N LYS A 20 -2.57 -15.17 8.75
CA LYS A 20 -1.94 -16.15 7.86
C LYS A 20 -2.65 -16.25 6.50
N VAL A 21 -3.98 -16.31 6.50
CA VAL A 21 -4.79 -16.47 5.29
C VAL A 21 -4.93 -15.15 4.54
N ASN A 22 -5.37 -14.10 5.23
CA ASN A 22 -5.69 -12.81 4.60
C ASN A 22 -4.44 -11.98 4.28
N GLY A 23 -3.31 -12.22 4.96
CA GLY A 23 -2.06 -11.49 4.72
C GLY A 23 -1.64 -11.54 3.25
N LYS A 24 -1.61 -12.75 2.66
CA LYS A 24 -1.24 -12.96 1.25
C LYS A 24 -2.19 -12.24 0.30
N MET A 25 -3.50 -12.36 0.52
CA MET A 25 -4.51 -11.69 -0.31
C MET A 25 -4.40 -10.15 -0.23
N LYS A 26 -4.15 -9.61 0.97
CA LYS A 26 -3.94 -8.16 1.16
C LYS A 26 -2.66 -7.66 0.49
N ILE A 27 -1.59 -8.46 0.47
CA ILE A 27 -0.35 -8.11 -0.23
C ILE A 27 -0.62 -8.07 -1.73
N ALA A 28 -1.21 -9.13 -2.30
CA ALA A 28 -1.54 -9.19 -3.72
C ALA A 28 -2.43 -8.01 -4.16
N GLU A 29 -3.42 -7.62 -3.34
CA GLU A 29 -4.27 -6.47 -3.66
C GLU A 29 -3.51 -5.13 -3.60
N ARG A 30 -2.57 -4.96 -2.67
CA ARG A 30 -1.70 -3.78 -2.63
C ARG A 30 -0.80 -3.70 -3.86
N ASP A 31 -0.31 -4.84 -4.34
CA ASP A 31 0.53 -4.91 -5.55
C ASP A 31 -0.29 -4.53 -6.79
N ARG A 32 -1.50 -5.10 -6.95
CA ARG A 32 -2.44 -4.75 -8.03
C ARG A 32 -2.81 -3.27 -8.01
N ARG A 33 -3.11 -2.72 -6.83
CA ARG A 33 -3.40 -1.30 -6.66
C ARG A 33 -2.20 -0.45 -7.08
N SER A 34 -0.99 -0.83 -6.67
CA SER A 34 0.23 -0.11 -7.01
C SER A 34 0.49 -0.13 -8.53
N ALA A 35 0.25 -1.27 -9.20
CA ALA A 35 0.32 -1.37 -10.65
C ALA A 35 -0.68 -0.43 -11.33
N ARG A 36 -1.96 -0.44 -10.90
CA ARG A 36 -2.99 0.46 -11.43
C ARG A 36 -2.64 1.94 -11.27
N LEU A 37 -2.04 2.31 -10.14
CA LEU A 37 -1.62 3.69 -9.89
C LEU A 37 -0.40 4.07 -10.73
N ALA A 38 0.53 3.14 -10.98
CA ALA A 38 1.64 3.38 -11.92
C ALA A 38 1.12 3.62 -13.35
N ASP A 39 0.15 2.83 -13.82
CA ASP A 39 -0.48 3.04 -15.13
C ASP A 39 -1.15 4.42 -15.23
N LEU A 40 -1.84 4.85 -14.18
CA LEU A 40 -2.44 6.18 -14.11
C LEU A 40 -1.38 7.28 -14.05
N LEU A 41 -0.23 7.02 -13.44
CA LEU A 41 0.90 7.95 -13.41
C LEU A 41 1.47 8.20 -14.81
N HIS A 42 1.64 7.14 -15.60
CA HIS A 42 2.13 7.24 -16.98
C HIS A 42 1.16 7.99 -17.91
N LYS A 43 -0.16 7.84 -17.67
CA LYS A 43 -1.19 8.55 -18.44
C LYS A 43 -1.42 9.98 -17.97
N GLY A 44 -1.13 10.26 -16.70
CA GLY A 44 -1.34 11.55 -16.06
C GLY A 44 -0.29 12.58 -16.45
N LYS A 45 -0.65 13.86 -16.30
CA LYS A 45 0.28 14.99 -16.42
C LYS A 45 0.55 15.59 -15.05
N PHE A 46 1.71 16.20 -14.89
CA PHE A 46 2.01 17.00 -13.70
C PHE A 46 1.16 18.29 -13.73
N PRO A 47 0.57 18.74 -12.60
CA PRO A 47 0.62 18.11 -11.28
C PRO A 47 -0.48 17.04 -11.12
N TYR A 48 -0.11 15.90 -10.54
CA TYR A 48 -0.99 14.73 -10.45
C TYR A 48 -2.24 14.95 -9.58
N THR A 49 -3.20 14.02 -9.66
CA THR A 49 -4.38 14.02 -8.78
C THR A 49 -4.00 13.80 -7.32
N PRO A 50 -4.80 14.28 -6.34
CA PRO A 50 -4.50 14.12 -4.91
C PRO A 50 -4.21 12.67 -4.50
N THR A 51 -4.93 11.70 -5.09
CA THR A 51 -4.71 10.27 -4.87
C THR A 51 -3.31 9.82 -5.27
N LEU A 52 -2.84 10.24 -6.46
CA LEU A 52 -1.49 9.94 -6.92
C LEU A 52 -0.45 10.67 -6.07
N ARG A 53 -0.68 11.93 -5.68
CA ARG A 53 0.24 12.68 -4.79
C ARG A 53 0.44 12.00 -3.44
N SER A 54 -0.66 11.55 -2.82
CA SER A 54 -0.62 10.83 -1.55
C SER A 54 0.15 9.51 -1.68
N TRP A 55 -0.11 8.76 -2.76
CA TRP A 55 0.60 7.51 -3.03
C TRP A 55 2.09 7.73 -3.33
N ILE A 56 2.44 8.70 -4.18
CA ILE A 56 3.83 9.07 -4.48
C ILE A 56 4.55 9.45 -3.17
N SER A 57 3.90 10.19 -2.27
CA SER A 57 4.49 10.56 -0.98
C SER A 57 4.78 9.34 -0.11
N GLN A 58 3.88 8.35 -0.09
CA GLN A 58 4.07 7.10 0.63
C GLN A 58 5.23 6.28 0.06
N VAL A 59 5.39 6.22 -1.27
CA VAL A 59 6.48 5.48 -1.92
C VAL A 59 7.81 6.19 -1.77
N ALA A 60 7.83 7.52 -1.89
CA ALA A 60 9.05 8.33 -1.78
C ALA A 60 9.51 8.57 -0.33
N GLY A 61 8.65 8.34 0.66
CA GLY A 61 8.91 8.65 2.06
C GLY A 61 9.05 10.15 2.34
N LYS A 62 8.58 11.00 1.42
CA LYS A 62 8.70 12.47 1.46
C LYS A 62 7.37 13.12 1.06
N PRO A 63 7.03 14.30 1.60
CA PRO A 63 5.85 15.04 1.14
C PRO A 63 5.93 15.37 -0.35
N PHE A 64 4.82 15.24 -1.07
CA PHE A 64 4.76 15.59 -2.50
C PHE A 64 5.20 17.03 -2.80
N ALA A 65 5.00 17.97 -1.88
CA ALA A 65 5.44 19.35 -2.03
C ALA A 65 6.96 19.52 -2.18
N GLN A 66 7.75 18.51 -1.78
CA GLN A 66 9.22 18.51 -1.90
C GLN A 66 9.72 17.72 -3.13
N LEU A 67 8.81 17.22 -3.98
CA LEU A 67 9.15 16.43 -5.15
C LEU A 67 8.88 17.24 -6.43
N ASP A 68 9.88 17.30 -7.31
CA ASP A 68 9.73 17.82 -8.66
C ASP A 68 9.30 16.72 -9.64
N GLU A 69 8.87 17.10 -10.84
CA GLU A 69 8.44 16.15 -11.87
C GLU A 69 9.57 15.18 -12.24
N GLN A 70 10.83 15.65 -12.20
CA GLN A 70 12.01 14.84 -12.50
C GLN A 70 12.26 13.78 -11.42
N ALA A 71 12.20 14.12 -10.13
CA ALA A 71 12.33 13.13 -9.06
C ALA A 71 11.23 12.08 -9.11
N VAL A 72 9.98 12.47 -9.45
CA VAL A 72 8.89 11.51 -9.61
C VAL A 72 9.20 10.56 -10.77
N LYS A 73 9.60 11.08 -11.94
CA LYS A 73 9.99 10.23 -13.08
C LYS A 73 11.15 9.31 -12.73
N ALA A 74 12.18 9.80 -12.04
CA ALA A 74 13.32 8.99 -11.61
C ALA A 74 12.90 7.85 -10.66
N LEU A 75 11.95 8.10 -9.75
CA LEU A 75 11.43 7.10 -8.80
C LEU A 75 10.76 5.92 -9.50
N PHE A 76 10.11 6.17 -10.63
CA PHE A 76 9.35 5.17 -11.39
C PHE A 76 10.03 4.71 -12.69
N ALA A 77 11.17 5.29 -13.08
CA ALA A 77 11.93 4.92 -14.28
C ALA A 77 12.59 3.53 -14.19
N LYS A 78 12.78 2.99 -12.98
CA LYS A 78 13.54 1.74 -12.73
C LYS A 78 12.70 0.46 -12.78
N LYS A 79 11.47 0.54 -13.28
CA LYS A 79 10.53 -0.59 -13.40
C LYS A 79 10.17 -0.83 -14.87
N ALA A 80 11.18 -1.20 -15.66
CA ALA A 80 11.02 -1.83 -16.96
C ALA A 80 11.70 -3.20 -16.90
#